data_AF-A0A212A7P2-F1
#
_entry.id   AF-A0A212A7P2-F1
#
_cell.length_a   1.000
_cell.length_b   1.000
_cell.length_c   1.000
_cell.angle_alpha   90.00
_cell.angle_beta   90.00
_cell.angle_gamma   90.00
#
_symmetry.space_group_name_H-M   'P 1'
#
loop_
_entity.id
_entity.type
_entity.pdbx_description
1 polymer ?
#
loop_
_entity_poly.entity_id
_entity_poly.type
_entity_poly.pdbx_seq_one_letter_code
_entity_poly.pdbx_strand_id
1 'polypeptide(L)'
;MGAVSHAISEVQQGRVATGLARGDESRLGVLFDYHLGLLDEEDPPRGALQPVEDALVVLACRAPDLLEALAERQDELRLSIVSATAESYPSLPPAACEEIAFVFVSLVHGHWRMVRSFGFDRVGSLQARAAMDRLLRAHLEAAMAEKPAPVTRRV
;
A
#
# COMPACT_ATOMS: atom_id res chain seq x y z
N MET A 1 19.07 15.02 -6.03
CA MET A 1 17.66 14.62 -6.28
C MET A 1 17.33 13.32 -5.55
N GLY A 2 18.16 12.27 -5.64
CA GLY A 2 18.00 11.03 -4.85
C GLY A 2 17.90 11.26 -3.32
N ALA A 3 18.64 12.22 -2.77
CA ALA A 3 18.56 12.58 -1.35
C ALA A 3 17.16 13.00 -0.86
N VAL A 4 16.37 13.67 -1.70
CA VAL A 4 14.99 14.08 -1.34
C VAL A 4 14.06 12.87 -1.35
N SER A 5 14.17 11.99 -2.36
CA SER A 5 13.42 10.73 -2.39
C SER A 5 13.72 9.86 -1.15
N HIS A 6 15.01 9.78 -0.78
CA HIS A 6 15.44 9.02 0.39
C HIS A 6 14.91 9.61 1.71
N ALA A 7 15.00 10.92 1.90
CA ALA A 7 14.45 11.59 3.07
C ALA A 7 12.93 11.38 3.22
N ILE A 8 12.18 11.39 2.10
CA ILE A 8 10.75 11.05 2.12
C ILE A 8 10.57 9.58 2.58
N SER A 9 11.41 8.65 2.13
CA SER A 9 11.33 7.23 2.53
C SER A 9 11.59 7.07 4.03
N GLU A 10 12.60 7.73 4.58
CA GLU A 10 12.92 7.69 6.02
C GLU A 10 11.77 8.20 6.88
N VAL A 11 11.17 9.34 6.52
CA VAL A 11 10.00 9.89 7.23
C VAL A 11 8.83 8.91 7.20
N GLN A 12 8.62 8.24 6.07
CA GLN A 12 7.53 7.27 5.93
C GLN A 12 7.77 6.01 6.78
N GLN A 13 8.97 5.45 6.71
CA GLN A 13 9.37 4.29 7.51
C GLN A 13 9.23 4.55 9.01
N GLY A 14 9.69 5.71 9.50
CA GLY A 14 9.59 6.06 10.92
C GLY A 14 8.14 6.14 11.43
N ARG A 15 7.21 6.63 10.59
CA ARG A 15 5.79 6.71 10.97
C ARG A 15 5.05 5.38 10.85
N VAL A 16 5.38 4.53 9.88
CA VAL A 16 4.88 3.15 9.85
C VAL A 16 5.33 2.40 11.10
N ALA A 17 6.61 2.52 11.49
CA ALA A 17 7.12 1.90 12.72
C ALA A 17 6.40 2.41 13.98
N THR A 18 6.09 3.71 14.02
CA THR A 18 5.29 4.30 15.11
C THR A 18 3.87 3.72 15.15
N GLY A 19 3.22 3.54 13.98
CA GLY A 19 1.91 2.89 13.89
C GLY A 19 1.92 1.45 14.39
N LEU A 20 2.93 0.66 13.99
CA LEU A 20 3.11 -0.72 14.45
C LEU A 20 3.32 -0.82 15.97
N ALA A 21 3.95 0.18 16.59
CA ALA A 21 4.17 0.19 18.03
C ALA A 21 2.92 0.54 18.85
N ARG A 22 1.85 1.05 18.22
CA ARG A 22 0.65 1.57 18.90
C ARG A 22 -0.48 0.55 19.10
N GLY A 23 -0.43 -0.67 18.53
CA GLY A 23 -1.55 -1.62 18.70
C GLY A 23 -1.35 -3.04 18.16
N ASP A 24 -2.41 -3.84 18.30
CA ASP A 24 -2.51 -5.27 17.93
C ASP A 24 -2.88 -5.50 16.45
N GLU A 25 -2.87 -4.45 15.62
CA GLU A 25 -3.23 -4.56 14.21
C GLU A 25 -2.19 -5.33 13.40
N SER A 26 -2.66 -6.09 12.41
CA SER A 26 -1.75 -6.73 11.45
C SER A 26 -0.87 -5.69 10.76
N ARG A 27 0.38 -6.04 10.46
CA ARG A 27 1.32 -5.19 9.72
C ARG A 27 0.73 -4.68 8.39
N LEU A 28 -0.09 -5.50 7.72
CA LEU A 28 -0.79 -5.10 6.50
C LEU A 28 -1.82 -3.99 6.76
N GLY A 29 -2.62 -4.11 7.83
CA GLY A 29 -3.59 -3.09 8.23
C GLY A 29 -2.94 -1.74 8.48
N VAL A 30 -1.86 -1.73 9.27
CA VAL A 30 -1.09 -0.50 9.54
C VAL A 30 -0.51 0.11 8.27
N LEU A 31 0.01 -0.70 7.33
CA LEU A 31 0.51 -0.20 6.05
C LEU A 31 -0.61 0.42 5.22
N PHE A 32 -1.78 -0.23 5.13
CA PHE A 32 -2.94 0.31 4.42
C PHE A 32 -3.38 1.65 5.00
N ASP A 33 -3.55 1.69 6.31
CA ASP A 33 -4.05 2.87 7.01
C ASP A 33 -3.03 4.00 6.98
N TYR A 34 -1.74 3.70 7.10
CA TYR A 34 -0.67 4.68 6.94
C TYR A 34 -0.73 5.35 5.56
N HIS A 35 -0.72 4.52 4.51
CA HIS A 35 -0.61 5.02 3.15
C HIS A 35 -1.91 5.66 2.65
N LEU A 36 -3.06 5.36 3.25
CA LEU A 36 -4.33 6.04 2.99
C LEU A 36 -4.57 7.24 3.93
N GLY A 37 -3.68 7.48 4.89
CA GLY A 37 -3.79 8.62 5.82
C GLY A 37 -4.91 8.45 6.83
N LEU A 38 -5.10 7.23 7.34
CA LEU A 38 -6.10 6.85 8.34
C LEU A 38 -5.49 6.62 9.74
N LEU A 39 -4.15 6.56 9.87
CA LEU A 39 -3.49 6.35 11.17
C LEU A 39 -3.47 7.55 12.12
N ASP A 40 -3.68 8.77 11.63
CA ASP A 40 -3.67 9.99 12.45
C ASP A 40 -4.71 10.99 11.93
N GLU A 41 -5.58 11.48 12.83
CA GLU A 41 -6.62 12.47 12.50
C GLU A 41 -6.05 13.88 12.37
N GLU A 42 -5.00 14.22 13.12
CA GLU A 42 -4.52 15.61 13.25
C GLU A 42 -3.55 16.05 12.12
N ASP A 43 -2.84 15.13 11.46
CA ASP A 43 -2.03 15.46 10.26
C ASP A 43 -1.62 14.19 9.49
N PRO A 44 -2.26 13.86 8.34
CA PRO A 44 -1.92 12.66 7.60
C PRO A 44 -0.53 12.82 6.97
N PRO A 45 0.46 12.04 7.43
CA PRO A 45 1.87 12.21 7.05
C PRO A 45 2.11 12.27 5.56
N ARG A 46 1.38 11.40 4.88
CA ARG A 46 1.61 11.12 3.48
C ARG A 46 1.05 12.21 2.59
N GLY A 47 -0.11 12.75 2.95
CA GLY A 47 -0.74 13.82 2.21
C GLY A 47 0.09 15.11 2.19
N ALA A 48 0.84 15.39 3.25
CA ALA A 48 1.72 16.57 3.32
C ALA A 48 2.90 16.48 2.33
N LEU A 49 3.39 15.27 2.05
CA LEU A 49 4.51 15.04 1.13
C LEU A 49 4.06 14.92 -0.33
N GLN A 50 2.76 14.76 -0.60
CA GLN A 50 2.24 14.54 -1.95
C GLN A 50 2.64 15.63 -2.96
N PRO A 51 2.58 16.95 -2.66
CA PRO A 51 3.01 17.96 -3.62
C PRO A 51 4.49 17.84 -4.02
N VAL A 52 5.33 17.36 -3.10
CA VAL A 52 6.75 17.09 -3.38
C VAL A 52 6.88 15.85 -4.27
N GLU A 53 6.14 14.77 -3.98
CA GLU A 53 6.11 13.57 -4.82
C GLU A 53 5.65 13.89 -6.25
N ASP A 54 4.60 14.69 -6.42
CA ASP A 54 4.11 15.13 -7.73
C ASP A 54 5.16 15.93 -8.50
N ALA A 55 5.86 16.84 -7.82
CA ALA A 55 6.96 17.60 -8.42
C ALA A 55 8.11 16.69 -8.86
N LEU A 56 8.48 15.69 -8.04
CA LEU A 56 9.52 14.72 -8.38
C LEU A 56 9.14 13.89 -9.61
N VAL A 57 7.88 13.46 -9.72
CA VAL A 57 7.38 12.72 -10.90
C VAL A 57 7.48 13.56 -12.17
N VAL A 58 7.09 14.84 -12.12
CA VAL A 58 7.23 15.75 -13.27
C VAL A 58 8.69 15.96 -13.65
N LEU A 59 9.58 16.12 -12.67
CA LEU A 59 11.01 16.32 -12.90
C LEU A 59 11.70 15.06 -13.46
N ALA A 60 11.24 13.86 -13.07
CA ALA A 60 11.78 12.59 -13.53
C ALA A 60 11.71 12.43 -15.06
N CYS A 61 10.75 13.10 -15.74
CA CYS A 61 10.68 13.13 -17.21
C CYS A 61 11.95 13.66 -17.88
N ARG A 62 12.82 14.38 -17.16
CA ARG A 62 14.08 14.93 -17.66
C ARG A 62 15.31 14.46 -16.88
N ALA A 63 15.13 13.54 -15.94
CA ALA A 63 16.19 13.05 -15.06
C ALA A 63 16.08 11.52 -14.90
N PRO A 64 16.73 10.72 -15.78
CA PRO A 64 16.64 9.26 -15.77
C PRO A 64 16.98 8.63 -14.42
N ASP A 65 18.05 9.09 -13.75
CA ASP A 65 18.46 8.60 -12.43
C ASP A 65 17.38 8.85 -11.36
N LEU A 66 16.60 9.93 -11.49
CA LEU A 66 15.47 10.18 -10.59
C LEU A 66 14.30 9.25 -10.91
N LEU A 67 14.03 8.97 -12.19
CA LEU A 67 12.99 8.03 -12.58
C LEU A 67 13.29 6.62 -12.02
N GLU A 68 14.53 6.18 -12.11
CA GLU A 68 15.00 4.90 -11.55
C GLU A 68 14.79 4.88 -10.03
N ALA A 69 15.28 5.89 -9.30
CA ALA A 69 15.10 5.97 -7.85
C ALA A 69 13.62 6.03 -7.41
N LEU A 70 12.74 6.67 -8.20
CA LEU A 70 11.30 6.68 -7.92
C LEU A 70 10.67 5.31 -8.17
N ALA A 71 11.07 4.62 -9.24
CA ALA A 71 10.59 3.28 -9.55
C ALA A 71 11.01 2.27 -8.47
N GLU A 72 12.27 2.30 -8.03
CA GLU A 72 12.78 1.47 -6.93
C GLU A 72 11.96 1.68 -5.66
N ARG A 73 11.69 2.92 -5.29
CA ARG A 73 10.86 3.26 -4.12
C ARG A 73 9.42 2.73 -4.23
N GLN A 74 8.81 2.76 -5.42
CA GLN A 74 7.49 2.14 -5.61
C GLN A 74 7.56 0.62 -5.49
N ASP A 75 8.64 0.01 -5.97
CA ASP A 75 8.85 -1.43 -5.87
C ASP A 75 9.09 -1.88 -4.42
N GLU A 76 9.87 -1.12 -3.64
CA GLU A 76 10.04 -1.35 -2.20
C GLU A 76 8.71 -1.35 -1.44
N LEU A 77 7.84 -0.37 -1.75
CA LEU A 77 6.50 -0.33 -1.17
C LEU A 77 5.69 -1.56 -1.59
N ARG A 78 5.68 -1.91 -2.88
CA ARG A 78 4.99 -3.09 -3.40
C ARG A 78 5.45 -4.35 -2.67
N LEU A 79 6.76 -4.58 -2.58
CA LEU A 79 7.36 -5.74 -1.90
C LEU A 79 7.02 -5.78 -0.41
N SER A 80 6.98 -4.63 0.26
CA SER A 80 6.54 -4.53 1.66
C SER A 80 5.09 -4.99 1.83
N ILE A 81 4.20 -4.60 0.91
CA ILE A 81 2.79 -5.02 0.91
C ILE A 81 2.67 -6.52 0.59
N VAL A 82 3.41 -7.04 -0.40
CA VAL A 82 3.45 -8.49 -0.70
C VAL A 82 3.84 -9.28 0.56
N SER A 83 4.93 -8.89 1.20
CA SER A 83 5.43 -9.52 2.43
C SER A 83 4.39 -9.47 3.55
N ALA A 84 3.80 -8.30 3.83
CA ALA A 84 2.81 -8.15 4.88
C ALA A 84 1.51 -8.92 4.58
N THR A 85 1.13 -9.05 3.31
CA THR A 85 -0.03 -9.83 2.90
C THR A 85 0.19 -11.32 3.12
N ALA A 86 1.34 -11.85 2.69
CA ALA A 86 1.70 -13.25 2.90
C ALA A 86 1.82 -13.62 4.39
N GLU A 87 2.33 -12.70 5.21
CA GLU A 87 2.42 -12.85 6.67
C GLU A 87 1.02 -12.88 7.33
N SER A 88 0.14 -11.96 6.91
CA SER A 88 -1.20 -11.83 7.49
C SER A 88 -2.15 -12.95 7.02
N TYR A 89 -1.94 -13.45 5.79
CA TYR A 89 -2.80 -14.46 5.16
C TYR A 89 -1.97 -15.57 4.49
N PRO A 90 -1.38 -16.50 5.27
CA PRO A 90 -0.50 -17.54 4.74
C PRO A 90 -1.16 -18.52 3.75
N SER A 91 -2.50 -18.54 3.69
CA SER A 91 -3.26 -19.37 2.75
C SER A 91 -3.38 -18.76 1.35
N LEU A 92 -3.04 -17.48 1.18
CA LEU A 92 -3.10 -16.83 -0.13
C LEU A 92 -1.92 -17.28 -1.01
N PRO A 93 -2.14 -17.56 -2.30
CA PRO A 93 -1.05 -17.87 -3.23
C PRO A 93 -0.21 -16.61 -3.48
N PRO A 94 1.11 -16.75 -3.78
CA PRO A 94 1.99 -15.61 -4.05
C PRO A 94 1.47 -14.65 -5.12
N ALA A 95 0.81 -15.17 -6.17
CA ALA A 95 0.22 -14.35 -7.23
C ALA A 95 -0.89 -13.41 -6.72
N ALA A 96 -1.68 -13.83 -5.73
CA ALA A 96 -2.71 -12.97 -5.13
C ALA A 96 -2.08 -11.86 -4.29
N CYS A 97 -1.02 -12.18 -3.52
CA CYS A 97 -0.28 -11.18 -2.76
C CYS A 97 0.32 -10.09 -3.68
N GLU A 98 0.85 -10.51 -4.83
CA GLU A 98 1.37 -9.61 -5.87
C GLU A 98 0.29 -8.71 -6.47
N GLU A 99 -0.87 -9.26 -6.82
CA GLU A 99 -2.00 -8.50 -7.34
C GLU A 99 -2.48 -7.45 -6.34
N ILE A 100 -2.68 -7.85 -5.07
CA ILE A 100 -3.09 -6.95 -3.98
C ILE A 100 -2.09 -5.79 -3.84
N ALA A 101 -0.79 -6.09 -3.84
CA ALA A 101 0.24 -5.07 -3.71
C ALA A 101 0.25 -4.10 -4.90
N PHE A 102 0.17 -4.61 -6.12
CA PHE A 102 0.14 -3.78 -7.32
C PHE A 102 -1.08 -2.84 -7.35
N VAL A 103 -2.28 -3.39 -7.05
CA VAL A 103 -3.52 -2.61 -6.98
C VAL A 103 -3.43 -1.56 -5.88
N PHE A 104 -2.92 -1.93 -4.70
CA PHE A 104 -2.78 -1.01 -3.59
C PHE A 104 -1.89 0.17 -3.94
N VAL A 105 -0.67 -0.06 -4.42
CA VAL A 105 0.28 1.01 -4.78
C VAL A 105 -0.29 1.94 -5.84
N SER A 106 -0.94 1.39 -6.87
CA SER A 106 -1.59 2.15 -7.93
C SER A 106 -2.72 3.03 -7.40
N LEU A 107 -3.60 2.45 -6.57
CA LEU A 107 -4.72 3.14 -5.92
C LEU A 107 -4.24 4.29 -5.06
N VAL A 108 -3.20 4.05 -4.27
CA VAL A 108 -2.61 5.00 -3.35
C VAL A 108 -2.06 6.23 -4.08
N HIS A 109 -1.38 6.03 -5.21
CA HIS A 109 -0.82 7.12 -6.00
C HIS A 109 -1.93 7.96 -6.63
N GLY A 110 -2.95 7.31 -7.21
CA GLY A 110 -4.13 8.00 -7.76
C GLY A 110 -4.92 8.77 -6.69
N HIS A 111 -5.16 8.14 -5.54
CA HIS A 111 -5.92 8.71 -4.43
C HIS A 111 -5.34 10.05 -3.97
N TRP A 112 -4.05 10.11 -3.68
CA TRP A 112 -3.45 11.34 -3.16
C TRP A 112 -3.36 12.45 -4.19
N ARG A 113 -3.23 12.13 -5.49
CA ARG A 113 -3.36 13.14 -6.55
C ARG A 113 -4.78 13.71 -6.62
N MET A 114 -5.80 12.88 -6.46
CA MET A 114 -7.19 13.37 -6.37
C MET A 114 -7.38 14.31 -5.18
N VAL A 115 -6.91 13.93 -3.99
CA VAL A 115 -7.10 14.71 -2.76
C VAL A 115 -6.25 15.99 -2.77
N ARG A 116 -4.95 15.90 -3.04
CA ARG A 116 -4.00 17.01 -2.86
C ARG A 116 -3.83 17.88 -4.09
N SER A 117 -3.91 17.29 -5.27
CA SER A 117 -3.63 18.00 -6.53
C SER A 117 -4.91 18.48 -7.20
N PHE A 118 -6.02 17.74 -7.03
CA PHE A 118 -7.33 18.12 -7.57
C PHE A 118 -8.34 18.62 -6.52
N GLY A 119 -7.99 18.59 -5.23
CA GLY A 119 -8.80 19.17 -4.15
C GLY A 119 -10.03 18.37 -3.76
N PHE A 120 -10.06 17.07 -4.04
CA PHE A 120 -11.13 16.18 -3.57
C PHE A 120 -11.07 16.05 -2.04
N ASP A 121 -12.21 15.80 -1.42
CA ASP A 121 -12.26 15.53 0.02
C ASP A 121 -11.58 14.19 0.39
N ARG A 122 -11.33 14.02 1.69
CA ARG A 122 -10.67 12.81 2.23
C ARG A 122 -11.63 11.62 2.40
N VAL A 123 -12.90 11.73 2.01
CA VAL A 123 -13.85 10.59 2.10
C VAL A 123 -13.35 9.42 1.25
N GLY A 124 -12.61 9.72 0.18
CA GLY A 124 -11.96 8.73 -0.67
C GLY A 124 -10.99 7.79 0.08
N SER A 125 -10.39 8.19 1.20
CA SER A 125 -9.44 7.34 1.95
C SER A 125 -10.14 6.12 2.55
N LEU A 126 -11.31 6.32 3.17
CA LEU A 126 -12.14 5.23 3.71
C LEU A 126 -12.70 4.35 2.58
N GLN A 127 -13.09 4.94 1.46
CA GLN A 127 -13.58 4.19 0.30
C GLN A 127 -12.50 3.31 -0.31
N ALA A 128 -11.28 3.83 -0.46
CA ALA A 128 -10.11 3.10 -0.91
C ALA A 128 -9.79 1.94 0.04
N ARG A 129 -9.80 2.20 1.36
CA ARG A 129 -9.56 1.18 2.38
C ARG A 129 -10.58 0.03 2.31
N ALA A 130 -11.86 0.37 2.20
CA ALA A 130 -12.93 -0.61 2.07
C ALA A 130 -12.86 -1.38 0.73
N ALA A 131 -12.37 -0.76 -0.35
CA ALA A 131 -12.13 -1.45 -1.62
C ALA A 131 -11.02 -2.51 -1.47
N MET A 132 -9.94 -2.18 -0.76
CA MET A 132 -8.87 -3.14 -0.47
C MET A 132 -9.34 -4.30 0.41
N ASP A 133 -10.20 -4.05 1.42
CA ASP A 133 -10.81 -5.13 2.20
C ASP A 133 -11.62 -6.10 1.34
N ARG A 134 -12.41 -5.55 0.40
CA ARG A 134 -13.20 -6.38 -0.52
C ARG A 134 -12.32 -7.20 -1.44
N LEU A 135 -11.22 -6.62 -1.95
CA LEU A 135 -10.26 -7.34 -2.78
C LEU A 135 -9.59 -8.49 -2.02
N LEU A 136 -9.11 -8.22 -0.80
CA LEU A 136 -8.54 -9.25 0.08
C LEU A 136 -9.52 -10.40 0.33
N ARG A 137 -10.78 -10.05 0.65
CA ARG A 137 -11.83 -11.04 0.89
C ARG A 137 -12.09 -11.91 -0.34
N ALA A 138 -12.15 -11.30 -1.53
CA ALA A 138 -12.35 -12.04 -2.77
C ALA A 138 -11.24 -13.07 -3.02
N HIS A 139 -9.97 -12.71 -2.77
CA HIS A 139 -8.86 -13.66 -2.89
C HIS A 139 -8.91 -14.78 -1.83
N LEU A 140 -9.31 -14.46 -0.60
CA LEU A 140 -9.47 -15.47 0.46
C LEU A 140 -10.57 -16.47 0.12
N GLU A 141 -11.72 -15.99 -0.37
CA GLU A 141 -12.83 -16.83 -0.81
C GLU A 141 -12.42 -17.73 -1.98
N ALA A 142 -11.70 -17.19 -2.97
CA ALA A 142 -11.17 -17.97 -4.10
C ALA A 142 -10.19 -19.07 -3.63
N ALA A 143 -9.26 -18.74 -2.74
CA ALA A 143 -8.30 -19.71 -2.19
C ALA A 143 -8.99 -20.83 -1.39
N MET A 144 -10.09 -20.53 -0.70
CA MET A 144 -10.88 -21.54 0.00
C MET A 144 -11.63 -22.47 -0.98
N ALA A 145 -12.14 -21.93 -2.09
CA ALA A 145 -12.86 -22.70 -3.10
C ALA A 145 -11.96 -23.65 -3.90
N GLU A 146 -10.69 -23.30 -4.08
CA GLU A 146 -9.70 -24.14 -4.79
C GLU A 146 -9.19 -25.32 -3.95
N LYS A 147 -9.42 -25.33 -2.63
CA LYS A 147 -8.99 -26.44 -1.77
C LYS A 147 -9.84 -27.69 -2.07
N PRO A 148 -9.26 -28.80 -2.58
CA PRO A 148 -10.05 -29.96 -2.93
C PRO A 148 -10.72 -30.56 -1.68
N ALA A 149 -11.99 -30.95 -1.81
CA ALA A 149 -12.72 -31.65 -0.77
C ALA A 149 -11.92 -32.88 -0.28
N PRO A 150 -11.90 -33.18 1.03
CA PRO A 150 -11.21 -34.36 1.54
C PRO A 150 -11.76 -35.60 0.84
N VAL A 151 -10.88 -36.33 0.15
CA VAL A 151 -11.21 -37.62 -0.46
C VAL A 151 -11.61 -38.56 0.66
N THR A 152 -12.92 -38.68 0.90
CA THR A 152 -13.45 -39.75 1.75
C THR A 152 -13.27 -41.04 0.96
N ARG A 153 -12.18 -41.77 1.23
CA ARG A 153 -12.05 -43.17 0.84
C ARG A 153 -13.21 -43.91 1.49
N ARG A 154 -14.24 -44.25 0.69
CA ARG A 154 -15.18 -45.30 1.07
C ARG A 154 -14.38 -46.60 1.13
N VAL A 155 -14.28 -47.15 2.34
CA VAL A 155 -13.83 -48.52 2.61
C VAL A 155 -15.02 -49.45 2.40
#